data_AF-A0A1I7SR16-F1
#
_entry.id   AF-A0A1I7SR16-F1
#
_cell.length_a   1.000
_cell.length_b   1.000
_cell.length_c   1.000
_cell.angle_alpha   90.00
_cell.angle_beta   90.00
_cell.angle_gamma   90.00
#
_symmetry.space_group_name_H-M   'P 1'
#
loop_
_entity.id
_entity.type
_entity.pdbx_description
1 polymer ?
#
loop_
_entity_poly.entity_id
_entity_poly.type
_entity_poly.pdbx_seq_one_letter_code
_entity_poly.pdbx_strand_id
1 'polypeptide(L)'
;MLDTLTFMFIDHFGFRKLEGFFAFLIAVMAVTFGFEFFTVQPDAVDLAKGMFIPWCPGCGQQEFLMGISVVGAVIQPHNLYLHSALVRTRKIDRTKSKAVEEATFYYSIECAVVLFCSFIINMFVLGVFAHGLYDKTNLEVRESCNNRDVLDPTLFPMNNETVKADLYKGGIFLECTFGKLALIV
;
A
#
# COMPACT_ATOMS: atom_id res chain seq x y z
N MET A 1 -2.71 16.02 23.95
CA MET A 1 -3.64 15.81 25.09
C MET A 1 -4.92 15.14 24.64
N LEU A 2 -5.48 15.50 23.47
CA LEU A 2 -6.56 14.70 22.87
C LEU A 2 -6.09 13.29 22.47
N ASP A 3 -4.85 13.12 21.98
CA ASP A 3 -4.34 11.81 21.53
C ASP A 3 -4.34 10.76 22.64
N THR A 4 -3.94 11.14 23.86
CA THR A 4 -3.95 10.26 25.04
C THR A 4 -5.36 9.94 25.54
N LEU A 5 -6.31 10.88 25.43
CA LEU A 5 -7.72 10.63 25.77
C LEU A 5 -8.40 9.72 24.74
N THR A 6 -8.13 9.94 23.45
CA THR A 6 -8.62 9.08 22.37
C THR A 6 -8.06 7.66 22.50
N PHE A 7 -6.78 7.51 22.85
CA PHE A 7 -6.16 6.21 23.09
C PHE A 7 -6.82 5.47 24.26
N MET A 8 -7.06 6.16 25.38
CA MET A 8 -7.75 5.56 26.55
C MET A 8 -9.22 5.21 26.26
N PHE A 9 -9.90 5.99 25.41
CA PHE A 9 -11.27 5.70 24.98
C PHE A 9 -11.34 4.49 24.02
N ILE A 10 -10.33 4.33 23.16
CA ILE A 10 -10.16 3.17 22.28
C ILE A 10 -9.83 1.89 23.05
N ASP A 11 -9.02 1.98 24.12
CA ASP A 11 -8.70 0.83 24.98
C ASP A 11 -9.97 0.27 25.64
N HIS A 12 -10.89 1.16 26.03
CA HIS A 12 -12.21 0.78 26.56
C HIS A 12 -13.17 0.19 25.49
N PHE A 13 -12.94 0.47 24.20
CA PHE A 13 -13.82 0.05 23.10
C PHE A 13 -13.59 -1.39 22.61
N GLY A 14 -12.60 -2.09 23.16
CA GLY A 14 -12.34 -3.50 22.92
C GLY A 14 -11.65 -3.77 21.57
N PHE A 15 -10.42 -4.31 21.65
CA PHE A 15 -9.55 -4.60 20.51
C PHE A 15 -10.23 -5.33 19.33
N ARG A 16 -11.20 -6.22 19.59
CA ARG A 16 -11.92 -6.98 18.55
C ARG A 16 -12.77 -6.10 17.62
N LYS A 17 -13.33 -4.99 18.10
CA LYS A 17 -14.12 -4.06 17.28
C LYS A 17 -13.22 -3.21 16.39
N LEU A 18 -12.07 -2.82 16.93
CA LEU A 18 -11.05 -2.04 16.24
C LEU A 18 -10.36 -2.86 15.15
N GLU A 19 -10.08 -4.15 15.39
CA GLU A 19 -9.60 -5.08 14.37
C GLU A 19 -10.54 -5.17 13.17
N GLY A 20 -11.85 -5.30 13.41
CA GLY A 20 -12.86 -5.32 12.34
C GLY A 20 -12.93 -4.01 11.55
N PHE A 21 -12.75 -2.86 12.21
CA PHE A 21 -12.71 -1.56 11.56
C PHE A 21 -11.50 -1.42 10.61
N PHE A 22 -10.30 -1.81 11.06
CA PHE A 22 -9.11 -1.81 10.19
C PHE A 22 -9.22 -2.82 9.05
N ALA A 23 -9.76 -4.01 9.31
CA ALA A 23 -10.01 -5.01 8.28
C ALA A 23 -10.98 -4.49 7.20
N PHE A 24 -12.02 -3.76 7.60
CA PHE A 24 -12.93 -3.10 6.68
C PHE A 24 -12.23 -2.04 5.82
N LEU A 25 -11.42 -1.17 6.43
CA LEU A 25 -10.65 -0.16 5.68
C LEU A 25 -9.70 -0.79 4.66
N ILE A 26 -8.94 -1.81 5.07
CA ILE A 26 -8.02 -2.54 4.19
C ILE A 26 -8.79 -3.22 3.05
N ALA A 27 -9.96 -3.81 3.33
CA ALA A 27 -10.79 -4.44 2.32
C ALA A 27 -11.29 -3.43 1.28
N VAL A 28 -11.73 -2.23 1.71
CA VAL A 28 -12.13 -1.15 0.79
C VAL A 28 -10.97 -0.75 -0.11
N MET A 29 -9.79 -0.50 0.47
CA MET A 29 -8.58 -0.16 -0.31
C MET A 29 -8.20 -1.27 -1.30
N ALA A 30 -8.26 -2.53 -0.87
CA ALA A 30 -7.93 -3.67 -1.74
C ALA A 30 -8.89 -3.78 -2.92
N VAL A 31 -10.18 -3.53 -2.71
CA VAL A 31 -11.20 -3.58 -3.77
C VAL A 31 -11.04 -2.41 -4.74
N THR A 32 -10.81 -1.20 -4.24
CA THR A 32 -10.71 -0.01 -5.09
C THR A 32 -9.43 0.00 -5.91
N PHE A 33 -8.26 -0.18 -5.29
CA PHE A 33 -7.00 -0.28 -6.02
C PHE A 33 -6.92 -1.53 -6.88
N GLY A 34 -7.56 -2.63 -6.46
CA GLY A 34 -7.73 -3.81 -7.30
C GLY A 34 -8.50 -3.48 -8.59
N PHE A 35 -9.62 -2.77 -8.48
CA PHE A 35 -10.41 -2.35 -9.64
C PHE A 35 -9.64 -1.39 -10.56
N GLU A 36 -8.90 -0.43 -10.00
CA GLU A 36 -8.05 0.48 -10.76
C GLU A 36 -6.94 -0.27 -11.52
N PHE A 37 -6.29 -1.25 -10.86
CA PHE A 37 -5.27 -2.08 -11.48
C PHE A 37 -5.82 -2.88 -12.67
N PHE A 38 -7.01 -3.48 -12.54
CA PHE A 38 -7.65 -4.19 -13.65
C PHE A 38 -8.11 -3.27 -14.78
N THR A 39 -8.46 -2.01 -14.47
CA THR A 39 -8.93 -1.03 -15.46
C THR A 39 -7.76 -0.45 -16.27
N VAL A 40 -6.64 -0.16 -15.60
CA VAL A 40 -5.44 0.39 -16.24
C VAL A 40 -4.69 -0.68 -17.04
N GLN A 41 -4.85 -1.96 -16.68
CA GLN A 41 -4.16 -3.09 -17.31
C GLN A 41 -2.66 -2.82 -17.51
N PRO A 42 -1.90 -2.53 -16.43
CA PRO A 42 -0.47 -2.37 -16.56
C PRO A 42 0.14 -3.67 -17.09
N ASP A 43 1.25 -3.58 -17.83
CA ASP A 43 1.96 -4.72 -18.40
C ASP A 43 2.40 -5.71 -17.30
N ALA A 44 1.54 -6.70 -17.02
CA ALA A 44 1.75 -7.68 -15.96
C ALA A 44 3.02 -8.51 -16.17
N VAL A 45 3.43 -8.65 -17.43
CA VAL A 45 4.68 -9.34 -17.81
C VAL A 45 5.89 -8.54 -17.33
N ASP A 46 5.89 -7.22 -17.47
CA ASP A 46 7.02 -6.39 -17.05
C ASP A 46 7.03 -6.17 -15.54
N LEU A 47 5.85 -6.09 -14.91
CA LEU A 47 5.73 -6.18 -13.45
C LEU A 47 6.31 -7.49 -12.90
N ALA A 48 5.93 -8.64 -13.48
CA ALA A 48 6.43 -9.93 -13.05
C ALA A 48 7.96 -10.05 -13.26
N LYS A 49 8.48 -9.59 -14.42
CA LYS A 49 9.93 -9.55 -14.65
C LYS A 49 10.65 -8.69 -13.61
N GLY A 50 10.12 -7.50 -13.30
CA GLY A 50 10.69 -6.61 -12.28
C GLY A 50 10.66 -7.19 -10.87
N MET A 51 9.65 -8.01 -10.55
CA MET A 51 9.56 -8.72 -9.28
C MET A 51 10.61 -9.84 -9.14
N PHE A 52 10.88 -10.60 -10.20
CA PHE A 52 11.84 -11.71 -10.17
C PHE A 52 13.28 -11.27 -10.39
N ILE A 53 13.49 -10.19 -11.15
CA ILE A 53 14.80 -9.66 -11.51
C ILE A 53 14.79 -8.15 -11.20
N PRO A 54 15.15 -7.74 -9.97
CA PRO A 54 15.31 -6.34 -9.61
C PRO A 54 16.63 -5.81 -10.21
N TRP A 55 16.71 -5.75 -11.54
CA TRP A 55 17.86 -5.24 -12.27
C TRP A 55 17.43 -4.08 -13.15
N CYS A 56 18.01 -2.91 -12.90
CA CYS A 56 17.81 -1.74 -13.73
C CYS A 56 19.17 -1.31 -14.30
N PRO A 57 19.48 -1.68 -15.56
CA PRO A 57 20.73 -1.27 -16.18
C PRO A 57 20.65 0.23 -16.51
N GLY A 58 21.18 1.06 -15.61
CA GLY A 58 21.21 2.53 -15.77
C GLY A 58 20.33 3.33 -14.82
N CYS A 59 19.70 2.70 -13.81
CA CYS A 59 18.98 3.47 -12.78
C CYS A 59 19.95 4.39 -12.01
N GLY A 60 19.56 5.66 -11.89
CA GLY A 60 20.27 6.63 -11.06
C GLY A 60 20.11 6.37 -9.56
N GLN A 61 20.69 7.26 -8.76
CA GLN A 61 20.57 7.20 -7.29
C GLN A 61 19.11 7.36 -6.83
N GLN A 62 18.28 8.06 -7.59
CA GLN A 62 16.92 8.42 -7.19
C GLN A 62 15.96 7.22 -7.25
N GLU A 63 16.04 6.42 -8.30
CA GLU A 63 15.24 5.22 -8.52
C GLU A 63 15.61 4.12 -7.51
N PHE A 64 16.90 4.00 -7.20
CA PHE A 64 17.39 3.10 -6.15
C PHE A 64 16.89 3.52 -4.76
N LEU A 65 16.94 4.82 -4.44
CA LEU A 65 16.39 5.35 -3.20
C LEU A 65 14.87 5.12 -3.11
N MET A 66 14.14 5.24 -4.21
CA MET A 66 12.71 4.94 -4.26
C MET A 66 12.44 3.46 -3.98
N GLY A 67 13.21 2.55 -4.58
CA GLY A 67 13.12 1.12 -4.29
C GLY A 67 13.36 0.79 -2.81
N ILE A 68 14.39 1.37 -2.19
CA ILE A 68 14.63 1.20 -0.75
C ILE A 68 13.47 1.76 0.08
N SER A 69 12.91 2.90 -0.34
CA SER A 69 11.80 3.55 0.35
C SER A 69 10.54 2.67 0.34
N VAL A 70 10.27 1.98 -0.77
CA VAL A 70 9.17 1.01 -0.88
C VAL A 70 9.42 -0.20 0.04
N VAL A 71 10.63 -0.75 0.05
CA VAL A 71 10.98 -1.88 0.94
C VAL A 71 10.83 -1.48 2.42
N GLY A 72 11.28 -0.29 2.79
CA GLY A 72 11.15 0.24 4.15
C GLY A 72 9.69 0.54 4.55
N ALA A 73 8.84 0.92 3.59
CA ALA A 73 7.41 1.11 3.83
C ALA A 73 6.68 -0.23 4.09
N VAL A 74 7.09 -1.30 3.40
CA VAL A 74 6.50 -2.64 3.57
C VAL A 74 7.01 -3.32 4.84
N ILE A 75 8.30 -3.23 5.13
CA ILE A 75 8.93 -3.84 6.30
C ILE A 75 8.93 -2.83 7.45
N GLN A 76 7.81 -2.75 8.16
CA GLN A 76 7.68 -1.88 9.32
C GLN A 76 8.23 -2.60 10.58
N PRO A 77 9.38 -2.17 11.15
CA PRO A 77 10.03 -2.90 12.24
C PRO A 77 9.17 -2.98 13.51
N HIS A 78 8.34 -1.98 13.78
CA HIS A 78 7.46 -1.96 14.95
C HIS A 78 6.39 -3.07 14.89
N ASN A 79 5.88 -3.39 13.70
CA ASN A 79 4.89 -4.46 13.52
C ASN A 79 5.50 -5.83 13.81
N LEU A 80 6.79 -6.05 13.50
CA LEU A 80 7.48 -7.30 13.83
C LEU A 80 7.57 -7.53 15.35
N TYR A 81 7.84 -6.46 16.12
CA TYR A 81 7.89 -6.53 17.58
C TYR A 81 6.50 -6.76 18.19
N LEU A 82 5.47 -6.07 17.68
CA LEU A 82 4.10 -6.22 18.15
C LEU A 82 3.57 -7.64 17.89
N HIS A 83 3.84 -8.19 16.69
CA HIS A 83 3.45 -9.54 16.33
C HIS A 83 4.14 -10.59 17.21
N SER A 84 5.43 -10.37 17.51
CA SER A 84 6.21 -11.23 18.42
C SER A 84 5.66 -11.21 19.86
N ALA A 85 5.19 -10.05 20.34
CA ALA A 85 4.57 -9.91 21.64
C ALA A 85 3.18 -10.59 21.70
N LEU A 86 2.35 -10.40 20.68
CA LEU A 86 1.02 -11.01 20.56
C LEU A 86 1.09 -12.55 20.58
N VAL A 87 2.03 -13.14 19.84
CA VAL A 87 2.25 -14.60 19.83
C VAL A 87 2.64 -15.14 21.20
N ARG A 88 3.33 -14.33 22.04
CA ARG A 88 3.69 -14.68 23.43
C ARG A 88 2.52 -14.66 24.40
N THR A 89 1.43 -13.93 24.11
CA THR A 89 0.28 -13.77 25.05
C THR A 89 -0.72 -14.92 25.01
N ARG A 90 -0.72 -15.77 23.97
CA ARG A 90 -1.61 -16.94 23.92
C ARG A 90 -1.09 -18.07 24.81
N LYS A 91 -1.99 -18.66 25.59
CA LYS A 91 -1.71 -19.81 26.47
C LYS A 91 -1.34 -21.03 25.63
N ILE A 92 -0.04 -21.24 25.41
CA ILE A 92 0.52 -22.46 24.84
C ILE A 92 1.12 -23.26 25.98
N ASP A 93 0.77 -24.54 26.06
CA ASP A 93 1.31 -25.45 27.07
C ASP A 93 2.76 -25.83 26.71
N ARG A 94 3.71 -25.03 27.21
CA ARG A 94 5.15 -25.13 26.90
C ARG A 94 5.81 -26.42 27.39
N THR A 95 5.08 -27.24 28.14
CA THR A 95 5.55 -28.52 28.68
C THR A 95 5.62 -29.62 27.61
N LYS A 96 4.86 -29.50 26.51
CA LYS A 96 4.84 -30.46 25.40
C LYS A 96 5.51 -29.88 24.17
N SER A 97 6.75 -30.28 23.89
CA SER A 97 7.55 -29.80 22.75
C SER A 97 6.81 -29.93 21.41
N LYS A 98 6.06 -31.02 21.18
CA LYS A 98 5.27 -31.21 19.94
C LYS A 98 4.13 -30.19 19.77
N ALA A 99 3.49 -29.78 20.86
CA ALA A 99 2.39 -28.79 20.81
C ALA A 99 2.91 -27.37 20.51
N VAL A 100 4.16 -27.08 20.92
CA VAL A 100 4.81 -25.80 20.61
C VAL A 100 5.20 -25.73 19.13
N GLU A 101 5.77 -26.81 18.59
CA GLU A 101 6.17 -26.89 17.17
C GLU A 101 4.96 -26.73 16.23
N GLU A 102 3.88 -27.47 16.51
CA GLU A 102 2.65 -27.40 15.73
C GLU A 102 2.03 -25.99 15.79
N ALA A 103 1.95 -25.39 16.98
CA ALA A 103 1.45 -24.03 17.13
C ALA A 103 2.29 -23.02 16.34
N THR A 104 3.62 -23.09 16.43
CA THR A 104 4.53 -22.20 15.68
C THR A 104 4.37 -22.35 14.17
N PHE A 105 4.15 -23.57 13.67
CA PHE A 105 3.92 -23.80 12.24
C PHE A 105 2.62 -23.14 11.75
N TYR A 106 1.50 -23.36 12.45
CA TYR A 106 0.23 -22.71 12.11
C TYR A 106 0.34 -21.18 12.15
N TYR A 107 1.03 -20.62 13.16
CA TYR A 107 1.25 -19.18 13.24
C TYR A 107 2.11 -18.66 12.09
N SER A 108 3.16 -19.40 11.71
CA SER A 108 4.02 -19.01 10.59
C SER A 108 3.22 -18.95 9.28
N ILE A 109 2.34 -19.92 9.04
CA ILE A 109 1.45 -19.91 7.87
C ILE A 109 0.46 -18.75 7.92
N GLU A 110 -0.19 -18.51 9.06
CA GLU A 110 -1.13 -17.40 9.25
C GLU A 110 -0.45 -16.05 8.93
N CYS A 111 0.76 -15.84 9.47
CA CYS A 111 1.54 -14.65 9.19
C CYS A 111 1.95 -14.55 7.71
N ALA A 112 2.38 -15.66 7.11
CA ALA A 112 2.79 -15.71 5.71
C ALA A 112 1.63 -15.33 4.78
N VAL A 113 0.42 -15.81 5.06
CA VAL A 113 -0.79 -15.46 4.27
C VAL A 113 -1.12 -13.98 4.40
N VAL A 114 -1.08 -13.41 5.61
CA VAL A 114 -1.35 -11.98 5.82
C VAL A 114 -0.31 -11.10 5.13
N LEU A 115 0.97 -11.45 5.24
CA LEU A 115 2.06 -10.74 4.57
C LEU A 115 1.95 -10.85 3.05
N PHE A 116 1.57 -12.02 2.54
CA PHE A 116 1.34 -12.23 1.11
C PHE A 116 0.17 -11.36 0.59
N CYS A 117 -0.96 -11.31 1.31
CA CYS A 117 -2.07 -10.43 0.97
C CYS A 117 -1.65 -8.95 0.96
N SER A 118 -0.88 -8.51 1.97
CA SER A 118 -0.35 -7.14 2.03
C SER A 118 0.59 -6.83 0.86
N PHE A 119 1.44 -7.79 0.48
CA PHE A 119 2.32 -7.67 -0.67
C PHE A 119 1.53 -7.46 -1.97
N ILE A 120 0.46 -8.22 -2.20
CA ILE A 120 -0.39 -8.08 -3.39
C ILE A 120 -1.06 -6.71 -3.46
N ILE A 121 -1.59 -6.19 -2.35
CA ILE A 121 -2.20 -4.85 -2.31
C ILE A 121 -1.16 -3.78 -2.65
N ASN A 122 0.03 -3.84 -2.03
CA ASN A 122 1.12 -2.90 -2.31
C ASN A 122 1.58 -2.98 -3.78
N MET A 123 1.59 -4.18 -4.37
CA MET A 123 1.90 -4.37 -5.79
C MET A 123 0.87 -3.68 -6.70
N PHE A 124 -0.43 -3.79 -6.40
CA PHE A 124 -1.47 -3.10 -7.17
C PHE A 124 -1.34 -1.59 -7.09
N VAL A 125 -1.16 -1.05 -5.89
CA VAL A 125 -0.97 0.39 -5.67
C VAL A 125 0.26 0.88 -6.44
N LEU A 126 1.40 0.21 -6.27
CA LEU A 126 2.63 0.59 -6.96
C LEU A 126 2.49 0.48 -8.49
N GLY A 127 1.84 -0.55 -9.00
CA GLY A 127 1.62 -0.75 -10.43
C GLY A 127 0.77 0.36 -11.07
N VAL A 128 -0.33 0.75 -10.43
CA VAL A 128 -1.20 1.84 -10.90
C VAL A 128 -0.44 3.17 -10.93
N PHE A 129 0.28 3.51 -9.86
CA PHE A 129 1.04 4.75 -9.80
C PHE A 129 2.27 4.76 -10.72
N ALA A 130 2.96 3.62 -10.86
CA ALA A 130 4.07 3.49 -11.79
C ALA A 130 3.57 3.71 -13.23
N HIS A 131 2.52 3.04 -13.66
CA HIS A 131 1.98 3.24 -15.01
C HIS A 131 1.48 4.68 -15.25
N GLY A 132 0.87 5.29 -14.23
CA GLY A 132 0.25 6.62 -14.34
C GLY A 132 1.21 7.81 -14.23
N LEU A 133 2.31 7.69 -13.47
CA LEU A 133 3.18 8.82 -13.13
C LEU A 133 4.66 8.59 -13.46
N TYR A 134 5.10 7.36 -13.72
CA TYR A 134 6.51 7.10 -14.01
C TYR A 134 6.87 7.63 -15.41
N ASP A 135 7.86 8.52 -15.45
CA ASP A 135 8.38 9.17 -16.66
C ASP A 135 7.33 9.94 -17.49
N LYS A 136 6.20 10.32 -16.85
CA LYS A 136 5.15 11.12 -17.49
C LYS A 136 5.39 12.62 -17.34
N THR A 137 5.04 13.38 -18.38
CA THR A 137 5.10 14.85 -18.34
C THR A 137 3.81 15.45 -17.77
N ASN A 138 3.90 16.68 -17.26
CA ASN A 138 2.72 17.38 -16.72
C ASN A 138 1.61 17.57 -17.78
N LEU A 139 1.98 17.66 -19.05
CA LEU A 139 1.03 17.76 -20.17
C LEU A 139 0.23 16.47 -20.37
N GLU A 140 0.89 15.31 -20.39
CA GLU A 140 0.22 14.01 -20.57
C GLU A 140 -0.78 13.71 -19.43
N VAL A 141 -0.40 14.04 -18.20
CA VAL A 141 -1.30 13.91 -17.03
C VAL A 141 -2.48 14.87 -17.15
N ARG A 142 -2.25 16.11 -17.60
CA ARG A 142 -3.31 17.10 -17.80
C ARG A 142 -4.29 16.71 -18.91
N GLU A 143 -3.84 16.12 -20.00
CA GLU A 143 -4.74 15.61 -21.05
C GLU A 143 -5.72 14.57 -20.50
N SER A 144 -5.25 13.72 -19.59
CA SER A 144 -6.10 12.74 -18.89
C SER A 144 -7.17 13.41 -18.00
N CYS A 145 -6.89 14.63 -17.51
CA CYS A 145 -7.81 15.43 -16.70
C CYS A 145 -8.82 16.27 -17.52
N ASN A 146 -8.59 16.49 -18.82
CA ASN A 146 -9.25 17.56 -19.59
C ASN A 146 -10.79 17.41 -19.72
N ASN A 147 -11.30 16.19 -19.55
CA ASN A 147 -12.73 15.89 -19.66
C ASN A 147 -13.47 15.80 -18.32
N ARG A 148 -12.81 16.11 -17.19
CA ARG A 148 -13.38 15.95 -15.84
C ARG A 148 -13.23 17.23 -15.02
N ASP A 149 -14.20 17.47 -14.14
CA ASP A 149 -14.14 18.55 -13.15
C ASP A 149 -13.21 18.13 -12.00
N VAL A 150 -12.00 18.68 -11.98
CA VAL A 150 -10.94 18.35 -11.01
C VAL A 150 -10.90 19.38 -9.89
N LEU A 151 -10.65 18.96 -8.65
CA LEU A 151 -10.57 19.85 -7.48
C LEU A 151 -9.53 20.98 -7.62
N ASP A 152 -8.40 20.71 -8.29
CA ASP A 152 -7.36 21.72 -8.54
C ASP A 152 -6.69 21.55 -9.92
N PRO A 153 -7.22 22.17 -10.98
CA PRO A 153 -6.69 22.06 -12.34
C PRO A 153 -5.36 22.80 -12.55
N THR A 154 -4.88 23.53 -11.55
CA THR A 154 -3.64 24.33 -11.62
C THR A 154 -2.41 23.57 -11.14
N LEU A 155 -2.59 22.42 -10.49
CA LEU A 155 -1.51 21.63 -9.88
C LEU A 155 -0.51 21.09 -10.92
N PHE A 156 -0.96 20.80 -12.14
CA PHE A 156 -0.13 20.35 -13.24
C PHE A 156 0.08 21.50 -14.23
N PRO A 157 1.22 22.22 -14.23
CA PRO A 157 1.48 23.31 -15.18
C PRO A 157 1.60 22.80 -16.62
N MET A 158 1.38 23.66 -17.63
CA MET A 158 1.52 23.31 -19.06
C MET A 158 2.99 23.34 -19.46
N ASN A 159 3.79 22.48 -18.82
CA ASN A 159 5.23 22.37 -19.05
C ASN A 159 5.57 20.94 -19.45
N ASN A 160 6.61 20.80 -20.26
CA ASN A 160 7.13 19.49 -20.68
C ASN A 160 8.10 18.86 -19.64
N GLU A 161 8.05 19.33 -18.40
CA GLU A 161 8.83 18.78 -17.29
C GLU A 161 8.18 17.48 -16.80
N THR A 162 9.01 16.54 -16.35
CA THR A 162 8.55 15.29 -15.73
C THR A 162 7.86 15.57 -14.41
N VAL A 163 6.78 14.84 -14.16
CA VAL A 163 6.00 14.99 -12.92
C VAL A 163 6.81 14.46 -11.75
N LYS A 164 7.08 15.32 -10.76
CA LYS A 164 7.53 14.85 -9.44
C LYS A 164 6.34 14.22 -8.72
N ALA A 165 6.39 12.91 -8.52
CA ALA A 165 5.34 12.17 -7.82
C ALA A 165 5.36 12.48 -6.32
N ASP A 166 4.26 13.06 -5.84
CA ASP A 166 3.99 13.33 -4.42
C ASP A 166 2.61 12.74 -4.09
N LEU A 167 2.33 12.38 -2.83
CA LEU A 167 1.05 11.78 -2.43
C LEU A 167 -0.16 12.61 -2.89
N TYR A 168 -0.05 13.94 -2.79
CA TYR A 168 -1.10 14.86 -3.21
C TYR A 168 -1.34 14.84 -4.73
N LYS A 169 -0.27 14.87 -5.54
CA LYS A 169 -0.36 14.76 -7.00
C LYS A 169 -0.86 13.40 -7.45
N GLY A 170 -0.49 12.34 -6.72
CA GLY A 170 -1.02 11.00 -6.93
C GLY A 170 -2.53 10.95 -6.71
N GLY A 171 -3.04 11.57 -5.65
CA GLY A 171 -4.48 11.68 -5.39
C GLY A 171 -5.23 12.42 -6.51
N ILE A 172 -4.72 13.57 -6.96
CA ILE A 172 -5.33 14.32 -8.06
C ILE A 172 -5.24 13.56 -9.40
N PHE A 173 -4.15 12.81 -9.64
CA PHE A 173 -4.05 11.93 -10.81
C PHE A 173 -5.14 10.84 -10.81
N LEU A 174 -5.40 10.20 -9.67
CA LEU A 174 -6.49 9.24 -9.54
C LEU A 174 -7.86 9.89 -9.77
N GLU A 175 -8.07 11.10 -9.24
CA GLU A 175 -9.28 11.89 -9.50
C GLU A 175 -9.47 12.18 -11.00
N CYS A 176 -8.40 12.52 -11.72
CA CYS A 176 -8.46 12.74 -13.16
C CYS A 176 -8.75 11.45 -13.95
N THR A 177 -8.15 10.33 -13.55
CA THR A 177 -8.22 9.08 -14.31
C THR A 177 -9.52 8.33 -14.05
N PHE A 178 -9.96 8.27 -12.79
CA PHE A 178 -11.11 7.47 -12.34
C PHE A 178 -12.31 8.32 -11.91
N GLY A 179 -12.12 9.62 -11.66
CA GLY A 179 -13.17 10.57 -11.27
C GLY A 179 -13.27 10.76 -9.75
N LYS A 180 -14.14 11.68 -9.31
CA LYS A 180 -14.33 12.00 -7.88
C LYS A 180 -14.74 10.81 -7.00
N LEU A 181 -15.23 9.72 -7.59
CA LEU A 181 -15.54 8.48 -6.85
C LEU A 181 -14.28 7.79 -6.30
N ALA A 182 -13.10 8.01 -6.90
CA ALA A 182 -11.83 7.47 -6.39
C ALA A 182 -11.37 8.18 -5.10
N LEU A 183 -11.90 9.37 -4.79
CA LEU A 183 -11.57 10.17 -3.61
C LEU A 183 -12.38 9.79 -2.36
N ILE A 184 -13.35 8.87 -2.47
CA ILE A 184 -14.20 8.44 -1.36
C ILE A 184 -13.52 7.35 -0.50
N VAL A 185 -12.32 6.90 -0.87
CA VAL A 185 -11.51 5.90 -0.16
C VAL A 185 -10.53 6.54 0.81
#